data_AF-A0A1E5RXD3-F1
#
_entry.id   AF-A0A1E5RXD3-F1
#
_cell.length_a   1.000
_cell.length_b   1.000
_cell.length_c   1.000
_cell.angle_alpha   90.00
_cell.angle_beta   90.00
_cell.angle_gamma   90.00
#
_symmetry.space_group_name_H-M   'P 1'
#
loop_
_entity.id
_entity.type
_entity.pdbx_description
1 polymer ?
#
loop_
_entity_poly.entity_id
_entity_poly.type
_entity_poly.pdbx_seq_one_letter_code
_entity_poly.pdbx_strand_id
1 'polypeptide(L)'
;MDLTKEDIQAIEDATSDAIGKRKLPGWMLSAYEEKTIRKNLKEAAWKRCDEWVAQFVACSKSAGLLIFPKCDPQRSKLHDCLKYYQKDEFVDEQIDLHLEKRLQKMETLYAEQQAAKKSENNK
;
A
#
# COMPACT_ATOMS: atom_id res chain seq x y z
N MET A 1 5.45 -16.68 -35.30
CA MET A 1 4.10 -16.10 -35.27
C MET A 1 4.26 -14.79 -34.54
N ASP A 2 4.47 -13.72 -35.29
CA ASP A 2 4.71 -12.40 -34.71
C ASP A 2 3.36 -11.73 -34.48
N LEU A 3 3.05 -11.49 -33.21
CA LEU A 3 1.83 -10.77 -32.82
C LEU A 3 1.92 -9.35 -33.36
N THR A 4 0.83 -8.87 -33.96
CA THR A 4 0.79 -7.52 -34.53
C THR A 4 0.73 -6.49 -33.40
N LYS A 5 1.13 -5.24 -33.67
CA LYS A 5 1.07 -4.16 -32.66
C LYS A 5 -0.35 -3.93 -32.13
N GLU A 6 -1.35 -4.23 -32.95
CA GLU A 6 -2.76 -4.12 -32.60
C GLU A 6 -3.17 -5.22 -31.61
N ASP A 7 -2.63 -6.44 -31.76
CA ASP A 7 -2.85 -7.54 -30.81
C ASP A 7 -2.20 -7.25 -29.45
N ILE A 8 -1.01 -6.63 -29.44
CA ILE A 8 -0.31 -6.25 -28.21
C ILE A 8 -1.11 -5.19 -27.46
N GLN A 9 -1.59 -4.15 -28.17
CA GLN A 9 -2.42 -3.10 -27.58
C GLN A 9 -3.74 -3.67 -27.04
N ALA A 10 -4.38 -4.58 -27.76
CA ALA A 10 -5.61 -5.22 -27.31
C ALA A 10 -5.42 -6.09 -26.06
N ILE A 11 -4.27 -6.76 -25.93
CA ILE A 11 -3.90 -7.50 -24.71
C ILE A 11 -3.65 -6.54 -23.56
N GLU A 12 -2.92 -5.44 -23.77
CA GLU A 12 -2.66 -4.41 -22.76
C GLU A 12 -3.97 -3.77 -22.27
N ASP A 13 -4.85 -3.36 -23.18
CA ASP A 13 -6.14 -2.75 -22.85
C ASP A 13 -7.07 -3.75 -22.13
N ALA A 14 -7.09 -5.02 -22.55
CA ALA A 14 -7.85 -6.07 -21.86
C ALA A 14 -7.29 -6.37 -20.47
N THR A 15 -5.96 -6.32 -20.28
CA THR A 15 -5.36 -6.46 -18.95
C THR A 15 -5.61 -5.25 -18.07
N SER A 16 -5.53 -4.01 -18.58
CA SER A 16 -5.79 -2.80 -17.78
C SER A 16 -7.25 -2.71 -17.37
N ASP A 17 -8.18 -3.11 -18.24
CA ASP A 17 -9.62 -3.07 -17.97
C ASP A 17 -10.05 -4.23 -17.03
N ALA A 18 -9.30 -5.35 -17.03
CA ALA A 18 -9.44 -6.42 -16.05
C ALA A 18 -8.84 -6.06 -14.67
N ILE A 19 -7.76 -5.29 -14.63
CA ILE A 19 -7.14 -4.79 -13.38
C ILE A 19 -8.01 -3.70 -12.76
N GLY A 20 -8.53 -2.75 -13.56
CA GLY A 20 -9.38 -1.66 -13.07
C GLY A 20 -10.75 -2.09 -12.54
N LYS A 21 -11.23 -3.30 -12.87
CA LYS A 21 -12.53 -3.83 -12.43
C LYS A 21 -12.43 -4.94 -11.38
N ARG A 22 -11.26 -5.54 -11.17
CA ARG A 22 -11.09 -6.61 -10.17
C ARG A 22 -10.50 -6.03 -8.89
N LYS A 23 -11.39 -5.74 -7.93
CA LYS A 23 -11.03 -5.83 -6.50
C LYS A 23 -10.39 -7.20 -6.29
N LEU A 24 -9.06 -7.25 -6.21
CA LEU A 24 -8.33 -8.50 -6.08
C LEU A 24 -8.75 -9.14 -4.75
N PRO A 25 -9.20 -10.41 -4.75
CA PRO A 25 -9.62 -11.04 -3.52
C PRO A 25 -8.47 -11.10 -2.52
N GLY A 26 -8.74 -10.82 -1.23
CA GLY A 26 -7.71 -10.80 -0.19
C GLY A 26 -6.90 -12.11 -0.02
N TRP A 27 -7.37 -13.23 -0.56
CA TRP A 27 -6.63 -14.52 -0.58
C TRP A 27 -5.53 -14.59 -1.64
N MET A 28 -5.47 -13.63 -2.56
CA MET A 28 -4.43 -13.56 -3.59
C MET A 28 -3.09 -13.04 -3.04
N LEU A 29 -3.12 -12.33 -1.91
CA LEU A 29 -1.94 -11.86 -1.20
C LEU A 29 -1.46 -12.92 -0.20
N SER A 30 -0.15 -13.07 -0.09
CA SER A 30 0.43 -13.89 0.99
C SER A 30 0.15 -13.24 2.35
N ALA A 31 0.02 -14.05 3.41
CA ALA A 31 -0.13 -13.56 4.79
C ALA A 31 0.99 -12.60 5.22
N TYR A 32 2.18 -12.72 4.61
CA TYR A 32 3.28 -11.78 4.82
C TYR A 32 3.02 -10.41 4.16
N GLU A 33 2.47 -10.41 2.95
CA GLU A 33 2.16 -9.20 2.19
C GLU A 33 1.03 -8.43 2.85
N GLU A 34 -0.03 -9.11 3.28
CA GLU A 34 -1.13 -8.50 4.01
C GLU A 34 -0.65 -7.82 5.31
N LYS A 35 0.25 -8.48 6.07
CA LYS A 35 0.87 -7.88 7.25
C LYS A 35 1.68 -6.64 6.90
N THR A 36 2.37 -6.63 5.76
CA THR A 36 3.18 -5.49 5.31
C THR A 36 2.29 -4.33 4.88
N ILE A 37 1.22 -4.60 4.14
CA ILE A 37 0.21 -3.61 3.73
C ILE A 37 -0.44 -2.96 4.95
N ARG A 38 -0.89 -3.77 5.94
CA ARG A 38 -1.47 -3.24 7.18
C ARG A 38 -0.46 -2.41 8.00
N LYS A 39 0.83 -2.76 7.98
CA LYS A 39 1.89 -1.95 8.61
C LYS A 39 2.06 -0.61 7.90
N ASN A 40 2.15 -0.61 6.58
CA ASN A 40 2.28 0.60 5.78
C ASN A 40 1.05 1.52 5.96
N LEU A 41 -0.15 0.95 5.98
CA LEU A 41 -1.39 1.67 6.27
C LEU A 41 -1.35 2.31 7.66
N LYS A 42 -0.91 1.55 8.67
CA LYS A 42 -0.77 2.08 10.04
C LYS A 42 0.19 3.28 10.05
N GLU A 43 1.36 3.16 9.43
CA GLU A 43 2.34 4.26 9.34
C GLU A 43 1.78 5.48 8.60
N ALA A 44 1.04 5.27 7.51
CA ALA A 44 0.36 6.33 6.77
C ALA A 44 -0.71 7.01 7.63
N ALA A 45 -1.51 6.24 8.37
CA ALA A 45 -2.53 6.75 9.28
C ALA A 45 -1.91 7.61 10.40
N TRP A 46 -0.79 7.19 10.98
CA TRP A 46 -0.07 7.99 11.98
C TRP A 46 0.40 9.34 11.42
N LYS A 47 0.92 9.36 10.19
CA LYS A 47 1.33 10.60 9.52
C LYS A 47 0.15 11.53 9.23
N ARG A 48 -1.01 10.98 8.84
CA ARG A 48 -2.22 11.76 8.58
C ARG A 48 -2.87 12.30 9.86
N CYS A 49 -2.74 11.59 10.98
CA CYS A 49 -3.28 11.99 12.29
C CYS A 49 -2.27 12.76 13.17
N ASP A 50 -1.17 13.25 12.61
CA ASP A 50 -0.06 13.85 13.37
C ASP A 50 -0.48 15.03 14.27
N GLU A 51 -1.47 15.81 13.84
CA GLU A 51 -2.04 16.90 14.64
C GLU A 51 -2.61 16.41 15.98
N TRP A 52 -3.40 15.33 15.95
CA TRP A 52 -4.00 14.74 17.15
C TRP A 52 -2.96 14.04 18.02
N VAL A 53 -1.92 13.46 17.40
CA VAL A 53 -0.77 12.89 18.11
C VAL A 53 -0.03 13.99 18.86
N ALA A 54 0.24 15.13 18.22
CA ALA A 54 0.91 16.26 18.83
C ALA A 54 0.13 16.81 20.03
N GLN A 55 -1.20 16.95 19.91
CA GLN A 55 -2.06 17.37 21.02
C GLN A 55 -2.07 16.37 22.18
N PHE A 56 -2.13 15.07 21.86
CA PHE A 56 -2.06 14.02 22.88
C PHE A 56 -0.70 14.01 23.59
N VAL A 57 0.41 14.19 22.85
CA VAL A 57 1.77 14.28 23.39
C VAL A 57 1.97 15.54 24.23
N ALA A 58 1.39 16.67 23.83
CA ALA A 58 1.42 17.89 24.63
C ALA A 58 0.70 17.69 25.97
N CYS A 59 -0.47 17.04 25.96
CA CYS A 59 -1.20 16.71 27.17
C CYS A 59 -0.44 15.70 28.04
N SER A 60 0.15 14.66 27.45
CA SER A 60 0.85 13.61 28.19
C SER A 60 2.09 14.12 28.91
N LYS A 61 2.81 15.07 28.33
CA LYS A 61 3.93 15.77 28.97
C LYS A 61 3.51 16.52 30.24
N SER A 62 2.30 17.10 30.26
CA SER A 62 1.78 17.84 31.41
C SER A 62 1.14 16.95 32.49
N ALA A 63 0.56 15.81 32.08
CA ALA A 63 -0.27 14.97 32.95
C ALA A 63 0.51 13.89 33.73
N GLY A 64 1.73 13.54 33.29
CA GLY A 64 2.58 12.56 33.99
C GLY A 64 1.91 11.19 34.15
N LEU A 65 1.72 10.70 35.38
CA LEU A 65 1.04 9.43 35.65
C LEU A 65 -0.48 9.47 35.42
N LEU A 66 -1.08 10.67 35.32
CA LEU A 66 -2.53 10.87 35.18
C LEU A 66 -2.97 11.10 33.72
N ILE A 67 -2.25 10.53 32.76
CA ILE A 67 -2.57 10.63 31.32
C ILE A 67 -3.97 10.08 31.02
N PHE A 68 -4.30 8.93 31.58
CA PHE A 68 -5.53 8.20 31.24
C PHE A 68 -6.84 8.91 31.64
N PRO A 69 -6.93 9.64 32.77
CA PRO A 69 -8.11 10.45 33.06
C PRO A 69 -8.05 11.89 32.50
N LYS A 70 -6.87 12.55 32.45
CA LYS A 70 -6.79 13.97 32.06
C LYS A 70 -6.71 14.20 30.55
N CYS A 71 -6.15 13.25 29.80
CA CYS A 71 -5.93 13.36 28.36
C CYS A 71 -6.90 12.50 27.54
N ASP A 72 -7.98 12.02 28.16
CA ASP A 72 -9.01 11.23 27.49
C ASP A 72 -9.66 11.94 26.28
N PRO A 73 -9.98 13.25 26.30
CA PRO A 73 -10.60 13.89 25.15
C PRO A 73 -9.65 13.98 23.94
N GLN A 74 -8.35 14.23 24.15
CA GLN A 74 -7.35 14.23 23.08
C GLN A 74 -7.12 12.81 22.55
N ARG A 75 -7.10 11.83 23.45
CA ARG A 75 -6.98 10.40 23.09
C ARG A 75 -8.16 9.93 22.23
N SER A 76 -9.38 10.32 22.59
CA SER A 76 -10.59 9.94 21.86
C SER A 76 -10.54 10.45 20.42
N LYS A 77 -10.17 11.73 20.21
CA LYS A 77 -10.02 12.31 18.87
C LYS A 77 -8.93 11.62 18.05
N LEU A 78 -7.78 11.30 18.67
CA LEU A 78 -6.72 10.53 18.01
C LEU A 78 -7.24 9.13 17.60
N HIS A 79 -7.96 8.47 18.48
CA HIS A 79 -8.51 7.15 18.22
C HIS A 79 -9.56 7.18 17.10
N ASP A 80 -10.42 8.19 17.06
CA ASP A 80 -11.40 8.38 15.99
C ASP A 80 -10.73 8.62 14.64
N CYS A 81 -9.65 9.41 14.62
CA CYS A 81 -8.84 9.61 13.42
C CYS A 81 -8.22 8.28 12.93
N LEU A 82 -7.62 7.50 13.82
CA LEU A 82 -7.04 6.21 13.47
C LEU A 82 -8.09 5.19 13.00
N LYS A 83 -9.27 5.18 13.63
CA LYS A 83 -10.38 4.31 13.27
C LYS A 83 -10.93 4.65 11.88
N TYR A 84 -10.93 5.92 11.50
CA TYR A 84 -11.33 6.34 10.16
C TYR A 84 -10.43 5.71 9.08
N TYR A 85 -9.12 5.66 9.30
CA TYR A 85 -8.17 5.06 8.35
C TYR A 85 -8.10 3.53 8.38
N GLN A 86 -8.81 2.87 9.29
CA GLN A 86 -8.92 1.41 9.32
C GLN A 86 -10.01 0.86 8.39
N LYS A 87 -10.75 1.73 7.70
CA LYS A 87 -11.77 1.32 6.73
C LYS A 87 -11.16 0.57 5.55
N ASP A 88 -11.95 -0.34 4.97
CA ASP A 88 -11.55 -1.18 3.84
C ASP A 88 -11.10 -0.35 2.63
N GLU A 89 -11.66 0.85 2.42
CA GLU A 89 -11.28 1.76 1.33
C GLU A 89 -9.77 2.12 1.33
N PHE A 90 -9.19 2.34 2.52
CA PHE A 90 -7.77 2.64 2.64
C PHE A 90 -6.90 1.39 2.59
N VAL A 91 -7.47 0.22 2.91
CA VAL A 91 -6.77 -1.06 2.75
C VAL A 91 -6.64 -1.38 1.26
N ASP A 92 -7.72 -1.22 0.49
CA ASP A 92 -7.75 -1.38 -0.96
C ASP A 92 -6.70 -0.46 -1.64
N GLU A 93 -6.64 0.83 -1.29
CA GLU A 93 -5.63 1.77 -1.80
C GLU A 93 -4.19 1.29 -1.56
N GLN A 94 -3.90 0.74 -0.38
CA GLN A 94 -2.57 0.24 -0.05
C GLN A 94 -2.25 -1.10 -0.73
N ILE A 95 -3.27 -1.91 -1.03
CA ILE A 95 -3.12 -3.13 -1.84
C ILE A 95 -2.70 -2.75 -3.25
N ASP A 96 -3.38 -1.78 -3.88
CA ASP A 96 -3.07 -1.33 -5.24
C ASP A 96 -1.63 -0.81 -5.33
N LEU A 97 -1.23 0.06 -4.41
CA LEU A 97 0.15 0.56 -4.31
C LEU A 97 1.19 -0.56 -4.11
N HIS A 98 0.83 -1.62 -3.40
CA HIS A 98 1.73 -2.77 -3.20
C HIS A 98 1.90 -3.57 -4.49
N LEU A 99 0.81 -3.77 -5.23
CA LEU A 99 0.79 -4.52 -6.49
C LEU A 99 1.53 -3.77 -7.60
N GLU A 100 1.34 -2.46 -7.72
CA GLU A 100 2.09 -1.62 -8.66
C GLU A 100 3.60 -1.77 -8.46
N LYS A 101 4.07 -1.70 -7.21
CA LYS A 101 5.49 -1.90 -6.88
C LYS A 101 5.98 -3.30 -7.22
N ARG A 102 5.14 -4.31 -7.05
CA ARG A 102 5.47 -5.68 -7.45
C ARG A 102 5.60 -5.79 -8.97
N LEU A 103 4.65 -5.22 -9.73
CA LEU A 103 4.68 -5.22 -11.19
C LEU A 103 5.96 -4.56 -11.72
N GLN A 104 6.27 -3.35 -11.25
CA GLN A 104 7.49 -2.63 -11.61
C GLN A 104 8.76 -3.46 -11.36
N LYS A 105 8.84 -4.11 -10.19
CA LYS A 105 9.98 -4.98 -9.85
C LYS A 105 10.09 -6.20 -10.78
N MET A 106 8.96 -6.78 -11.20
CA MET A 106 8.97 -7.92 -12.12
C MET A 106 9.40 -7.50 -13.52
N GLU A 107 8.93 -6.34 -14.00
CA GLU A 107 9.33 -5.76 -15.29
C GLU A 107 10.84 -5.48 -15.34
N THR A 108 11.41 -4.88 -14.30
CA THR A 108 12.86 -4.62 -14.23
C THR A 108 13.66 -5.92 -14.28
N LEU A 109 13.25 -6.93 -13.51
CA LEU A 109 13.93 -8.23 -13.49
C LEU A 109 13.84 -8.93 -14.85
N TYR A 110 12.70 -8.83 -15.54
CA TYR A 110 12.52 -9.40 -16.86
C TYR A 110 13.40 -8.71 -17.91
N ALA A 111 13.49 -7.37 -17.87
CA ALA A 111 14.35 -6.60 -18.75
C ALA A 111 15.84 -6.95 -18.56
N GLU A 112 16.29 -7.09 -17.31
CA GLU A 112 17.65 -7.51 -16.97
C GLU A 112 17.95 -8.93 -17.49
N GLN A 113 17.03 -9.88 -17.31
CA GLN A 113 17.18 -11.24 -17.82
C GLN A 113 17.25 -11.28 -19.35
N GLN A 114 16.46 -10.44 -20.03
CA GLN A 114 16.50 -10.31 -21.48
C GLN A 114 17.84 -9.74 -21.97
N ALA A 115 18.38 -8.73 -21.28
CA ALA A 115 19.68 -8.15 -21.59
C ALA A 115 20.81 -9.17 -21.39
N ALA A 116 20.77 -9.94 -20.30
CA ALA A 116 21.75 -11.00 -20.02
C ALA A 116 21.73 -12.09 -21.11
N LYS A 117 20.55 -12.61 -21.47
CA LYS A 117 20.40 -13.62 -22.53
C LYS A 117 20.89 -13.14 -23.89
N LYS A 118 20.65 -11.86 -24.23
CA LYS A 118 21.16 -11.26 -25.47
C LYS A 118 22.69 -11.16 -25.48
N SER A 119 23.31 -10.92 -24.33
CA SER A 119 24.78 -10.88 -24.21
C SER A 119 25.42 -12.26 -24.35
N GLU A 120 24.75 -13.32 -23.89
CA GLU A 120 25.24 -14.71 -24.04
C GLU A 120 25.08 -15.22 -25.48
N ASN A 121 24.00 -14.87 -26.18
CA ASN A 121 23.76 -15.30 -27.56
C ASN A 121 24.63 -14.61 -28.63
N ASN A 122 25.34 -13.53 -28.27
CA ASN A 122 26.17 -12.74 -29.19
C ASN A 122 27.68 -12.96 -28.98
N LYS A 123 28.03 -14.03 -28.26
CA LYS A 123 29.39 -14.51 -28.01
C LYS A 123 29.56 -15.90 -28.59
#